data_AF-A0A4Q4XRH2-F1
#
_entry.id   AF-A0A4Q4XRH2-F1
#
_cell.length_a   1.000
_cell.length_b   1.000
_cell.length_c   1.000
_cell.angle_alpha   90.00
_cell.angle_beta   90.00
_cell.angle_gamma   90.00
#
_symmetry.space_group_name_H-M   'P 1'
#
loop_
_entity.id
_entity.type
_entity.pdbx_description
1 polymer ?
#
loop_
_entity_poly.entity_id
_entity_poly.type
_entity_poly.pdbx_seq_one_letter_code
_entity_poly.pdbx_strand_id
1 'polypeptide(L)'
;MRSFLSWTSPHRHSPREQRSAAEESQMAREPCSIRPMEDELMDEFYPHNSSLRCDGSKVAAYPSTGGIVLGFLSNIEKSYLGIPLSQQVPRSKDPAEEDTLAVKLLQVGAHWWPDYRLYAKHIRRIRGGPMQPDGIQEPYGYHFPPQIHVGYPTTSAAADGTGGAVWVIKITEDDERVGPYAPQVDPDHLLSGIPPLSKVPEDWEYRIGKAENMDERGQVIKHYGGRWYASVEKCPDLPNTLEAGVERGRRYERLLHQMDNAMYLDRWLDLIGRREKEMKLTDSRRC
;
A
#
# COMPACT_ATOMS: atom_id res chain seq x y z
N MET A 1 -82.04 -9.79 -59.70
CA MET A 1 -81.08 -10.85 -59.29
C MET A 1 -79.94 -10.16 -58.58
N ARG A 2 -79.69 -10.53 -57.31
CA ARG A 2 -78.93 -9.77 -56.32
C ARG A 2 -77.42 -9.97 -56.44
N SER A 3 -76.69 -8.90 -56.13
CA SER A 3 -75.23 -8.81 -56.02
C SER A 3 -74.74 -8.87 -54.55
N PHE A 4 -73.41 -9.03 -54.44
CA PHE A 4 -72.47 -8.61 -53.36
C PHE A 4 -72.04 -9.57 -52.22
N LEU A 5 -70.73 -9.88 -52.26
CA LEU A 5 -69.66 -10.04 -51.22
C LEU A 5 -69.92 -10.67 -49.83
N SER A 6 -68.98 -11.51 -49.35
CA SER A 6 -68.27 -11.28 -48.07
C SER A 6 -66.99 -12.14 -47.87
N TRP A 7 -66.09 -11.65 -47.01
CA TRP A 7 -64.78 -12.15 -46.55
C TRP A 7 -64.84 -13.16 -45.38
N THR A 8 -63.76 -13.93 -45.16
CA THR A 8 -62.90 -14.01 -43.93
C THR A 8 -62.24 -15.40 -43.71
N SER A 9 -61.02 -15.38 -43.14
CA SER A 9 -60.21 -16.53 -42.65
C SER A 9 -60.31 -16.61 -41.11
N PRO A 10 -59.99 -17.72 -40.38
CA PRO A 10 -58.59 -17.98 -39.93
C PRO A 10 -58.16 -19.44 -39.53
N HIS A 11 -56.83 -19.63 -39.40
CA HIS A 11 -55.99 -20.50 -38.53
C HIS A 11 -56.28 -22.01 -38.26
N ARG A 12 -55.25 -22.88 -38.43
CA ARG A 12 -54.51 -23.61 -37.35
C ARG A 12 -53.39 -24.56 -37.84
N HIS A 13 -52.29 -24.54 -37.06
CA HIS A 13 -51.23 -25.52 -36.72
C HIS A 13 -50.81 -26.68 -37.65
N SER A 14 -49.49 -26.81 -37.82
CA SER A 14 -48.76 -28.00 -38.29
C SER A 14 -47.74 -28.48 -37.23
N PRO A 15 -47.44 -29.79 -37.09
CA PRO A 15 -46.60 -30.36 -36.02
C PRO A 15 -45.15 -30.69 -36.45
N ARG A 16 -44.22 -30.58 -35.47
CA ARG A 16 -43.21 -31.58 -35.00
C ARG A 16 -42.64 -32.56 -36.05
N GLU A 17 -41.35 -32.87 -36.16
CA GLU A 17 -40.24 -32.90 -35.21
C GLU A 17 -38.97 -33.44 -35.93
N GLN A 18 -37.77 -33.16 -35.38
CA GLN A 18 -36.46 -33.84 -35.58
C GLN A 18 -35.43 -33.24 -36.56
N ARG A 19 -34.21 -33.05 -36.02
CA ARG A 19 -33.01 -32.33 -36.51
C ARG A 19 -33.08 -30.83 -36.17
N SER A 20 -32.32 -30.24 -35.24
CA SER A 20 -30.93 -30.49 -34.86
C SER A 20 -30.67 -29.89 -33.47
N ALA A 21 -30.57 -30.74 -32.44
CA ALA A 21 -30.22 -30.33 -31.07
C ALA A 21 -28.70 -30.14 -30.88
N ALA A 22 -28.02 -29.50 -31.84
CA ALA A 22 -26.56 -29.35 -31.83
C ALA A 22 -26.06 -27.92 -32.09
N GLU A 23 -26.93 -26.93 -32.30
CA GLU A 23 -26.52 -25.54 -32.60
C GLU A 23 -27.08 -24.49 -31.63
N GLU A 24 -27.71 -24.89 -30.52
CA GLU A 24 -28.25 -23.96 -29.51
C GLU A 24 -27.52 -24.05 -28.16
N SER A 25 -26.26 -24.50 -28.18
CA SER A 25 -25.38 -24.59 -26.99
C SER A 25 -24.13 -23.69 -27.09
N GLN A 26 -24.25 -22.56 -27.78
CA GLN A 26 -23.16 -21.58 -27.95
C GLN A 26 -23.61 -20.12 -27.79
N MET A 27 -24.62 -19.85 -26.97
CA MET A 27 -24.88 -18.50 -26.44
C MET A 27 -25.42 -18.54 -25.01
N ALA A 28 -24.88 -19.45 -24.19
CA ALA A 28 -24.85 -19.20 -22.75
C ALA A 28 -23.87 -18.06 -22.53
N ARG A 29 -24.42 -16.84 -22.46
CA ARG A 29 -23.73 -15.64 -22.02
C ARG A 29 -22.88 -16.01 -20.81
N GLU A 30 -21.56 -15.98 -20.99
CA GLU A 30 -20.64 -15.84 -19.88
C GLU A 30 -21.20 -14.71 -19.01
N PRO A 31 -21.38 -14.91 -17.70
CA PRO A 31 -21.65 -13.77 -16.85
C PRO A 31 -20.46 -12.85 -17.04
N CYS A 32 -20.71 -11.72 -17.70
CA CYS A 32 -19.80 -10.60 -17.77
C CYS A 32 -19.26 -10.44 -16.36
N SER A 33 -18.00 -10.87 -16.17
CA SER A 33 -17.32 -10.76 -14.90
C SER A 33 -17.15 -9.27 -14.72
N ILE A 34 -18.12 -8.66 -14.05
CA ILE A 34 -18.02 -7.28 -13.60
C ILE A 34 -16.88 -7.33 -12.60
N ARG A 35 -15.65 -7.11 -13.10
CA ARG A 35 -14.53 -6.75 -12.26
C ARG A 35 -15.01 -5.56 -11.43
N PRO A 36 -14.81 -5.55 -10.11
CA PRO A 36 -15.07 -4.36 -9.33
C PRO A 36 -14.32 -3.22 -10.02
N MET A 37 -14.99 -2.09 -10.27
CA MET A 37 -14.41 -0.91 -10.92
C MET A 37 -13.11 -0.43 -10.22
N GLU A 38 -12.92 -0.84 -8.96
CA GLU A 38 -11.70 -0.68 -8.18
C GLU A 38 -10.51 -1.40 -8.81
N ASP A 39 -10.65 -2.64 -9.31
CA ASP A 39 -9.59 -3.44 -9.94
C ASP A 39 -9.16 -2.90 -11.31
N GLU A 40 -10.09 -2.33 -12.10
CA GLU A 40 -9.74 -1.68 -13.37
C GLU A 40 -8.94 -0.39 -13.17
N LEU A 41 -9.25 0.37 -12.10
CA LEU A 41 -8.37 1.46 -11.66
C LEU A 41 -7.04 0.95 -11.08
N MET A 42 -6.93 -0.31 -10.63
CA MET A 42 -5.68 -0.83 -10.04
C MET A 42 -4.61 -1.15 -11.09
N ASP A 43 -5.00 -1.72 -12.24
CA ASP A 43 -4.07 -2.13 -13.29
C ASP A 43 -3.50 -0.95 -14.09
N GLU A 44 -4.27 0.12 -14.28
CA GLU A 44 -3.84 1.29 -15.08
C GLU A 44 -2.79 2.15 -14.34
N PHE A 45 -2.65 1.96 -13.02
CA PHE A 45 -1.84 2.83 -12.15
C PHE A 45 -0.61 2.18 -11.52
N TYR A 46 -0.33 0.92 -11.88
CA TYR A 46 0.93 0.23 -11.59
C TYR A 46 1.48 -0.37 -12.89
N PRO A 47 2.33 0.34 -13.65
CA PRO A 47 3.18 -0.36 -14.59
C PRO A 47 4.05 -1.34 -13.79
N HIS A 48 3.96 -2.63 -14.11
CA HIS A 48 4.74 -3.74 -13.55
C HIS A 48 6.26 -3.65 -13.83
N ASN A 49 6.79 -2.44 -14.00
CA ASN A 49 8.09 -2.22 -14.59
C ASN A 49 8.94 -1.32 -13.69
N SER A 50 9.55 -1.90 -12.66
CA SER A 50 10.89 -1.47 -12.24
C SER A 50 11.67 -2.69 -11.79
N SER A 51 12.58 -3.16 -12.64
CA SER A 51 13.28 -4.45 -12.54
C SER A 51 14.29 -4.56 -11.39
N LEU A 52 14.14 -3.83 -10.28
CA LEU A 52 15.06 -3.87 -9.15
C LEU A 52 14.39 -3.75 -7.78
N ARG A 53 13.08 -3.53 -7.69
CA ARG A 53 12.39 -3.55 -6.40
C ARG A 53 12.17 -5.00 -5.99
N CYS A 54 12.52 -5.35 -4.76
CA CYS A 54 12.07 -6.61 -4.17
C CYS A 54 10.55 -6.54 -3.98
N ASP A 55 9.82 -6.85 -5.05
CA ASP A 55 8.38 -6.68 -5.19
C ASP A 55 7.64 -7.61 -4.23
N GLY A 56 7.44 -7.14 -3.00
CA GLY A 56 6.42 -7.67 -2.12
C GLY A 56 5.05 -7.51 -2.78
N SER A 57 4.19 -8.52 -2.72
CA SER A 57 2.86 -8.35 -3.29
C SER A 57 2.01 -7.46 -2.39
N LYS A 58 1.16 -6.69 -3.04
CA LYS A 58 0.13 -5.89 -2.38
C LYS A 58 -0.82 -6.81 -1.60
N VAL A 59 -1.07 -6.46 -0.34
CA VAL A 59 -2.14 -7.05 0.47
C VAL A 59 -2.93 -5.91 1.09
N ALA A 60 -4.25 -6.00 1.01
CA ALA A 60 -5.17 -5.02 1.59
C ALA A 60 -6.14 -5.70 2.54
N ALA A 61 -6.46 -5.02 3.64
CA ALA A 61 -7.57 -5.36 4.53
C ALA A 61 -8.52 -4.16 4.61
N TYR A 62 -9.80 -4.45 4.83
CA TYR A 62 -10.89 -3.47 4.82
C TYR A 62 -11.57 -3.43 6.19
N PRO A 63 -10.99 -2.72 7.15
CA PRO A 63 -11.47 -2.72 8.51
C PRO A 63 -12.90 -2.18 8.63
N SER A 64 -13.63 -2.66 9.62
CA SER A 64 -15.01 -2.25 9.95
C SER A 64 -15.13 -0.76 10.27
N THR A 65 -14.05 -0.14 10.73
CA THR A 65 -13.93 1.31 10.95
C THR A 65 -13.92 2.14 9.67
N GLY A 66 -13.86 1.48 8.50
CA GLY A 66 -13.72 2.11 7.19
C GLY A 66 -12.26 2.39 6.81
N GLY A 67 -12.07 2.76 5.54
CA GLY A 67 -10.76 2.90 4.92
C GLY A 67 -10.15 1.55 4.52
N ILE A 68 -8.83 1.57 4.30
CA ILE A 68 -8.06 0.40 3.88
C ILE A 68 -6.75 0.33 4.66
N VAL A 69 -6.33 -0.86 5.10
CA VAL A 69 -4.96 -1.11 5.55
C VAL A 69 -4.20 -1.72 4.39
N LEU A 70 -3.17 -1.04 3.93
CA LEU A 70 -2.41 -1.40 2.74
C LEU A 70 -0.95 -1.70 3.10
N GLY A 71 -0.51 -2.92 2.75
CA GLY A 71 0.87 -3.38 2.94
C GLY A 71 1.45 -3.95 1.65
N PHE A 72 2.78 -3.84 1.50
CA PHE A 72 3.55 -4.47 0.43
C PHE A 72 4.44 -5.53 1.07
N LEU A 73 4.01 -6.78 0.98
CA LEU A 73 4.57 -7.87 1.77
C LEU A 73 5.44 -8.78 0.92
N SER A 74 6.66 -9.00 1.40
CA SER A 74 7.51 -10.08 0.90
C SER A 74 6.89 -11.46 1.15
N ASN A 75 7.39 -12.48 0.46
CA ASN A 75 6.95 -13.87 0.69
C ASN A 75 7.15 -14.32 2.14
N ILE A 76 8.18 -13.79 2.80
CA ILE A 76 8.48 -14.06 4.22
C ILE A 76 7.35 -13.55 5.11
N GLU A 77 6.96 -12.28 4.93
CA GLU A 77 5.93 -11.65 5.75
C GLU A 77 4.56 -12.30 5.51
N LYS A 78 4.26 -12.66 4.26
CA LYS A 78 3.05 -13.44 3.95
C LYS A 78 3.06 -14.80 4.66
N SER A 79 4.18 -15.53 4.57
CA SER A 79 4.32 -16.82 5.23
C SER A 79 4.15 -16.69 6.75
N TYR A 80 4.73 -15.64 7.34
CA TYR A 80 4.58 -15.32 8.76
C TYR A 80 3.12 -15.03 9.14
N LEU A 81 2.38 -14.32 8.28
CA LEU A 81 0.97 -14.00 8.50
C LEU A 81 0.00 -15.15 8.13
N GLY A 82 0.50 -16.25 7.57
CA GLY A 82 -0.32 -17.35 7.05
C GLY A 82 -1.09 -17.00 5.78
N ILE A 83 -0.63 -16.00 5.03
CA ILE A 83 -1.24 -15.57 3.76
C ILE A 83 -0.71 -16.45 2.63
N PRO A 84 -1.58 -17.04 1.78
CA PRO A 84 -1.16 -17.83 0.63
C PRO A 84 -0.23 -17.04 -0.31
N LEU A 85 0.88 -17.68 -0.73
CA LEU A 85 1.90 -17.02 -1.55
C LEU A 85 1.47 -16.81 -3.01
N SER A 86 0.69 -17.74 -3.56
CA SER A 86 0.43 -17.88 -5.00
C SER A 86 -1.03 -17.63 -5.40
N GLN A 87 -1.92 -17.35 -4.45
CA GLN A 87 -3.35 -17.21 -4.73
C GLN A 87 -3.83 -15.81 -4.35
N GLN A 88 -4.54 -15.16 -5.27
CA GLN A 88 -5.36 -14.01 -4.91
C GLN A 88 -6.49 -14.48 -4.01
N VAL A 89 -6.50 -13.97 -2.78
CA VAL A 89 -7.55 -14.27 -1.81
C VAL A 89 -8.61 -13.17 -1.92
N PRO A 90 -9.88 -13.52 -2.19
CA PRO A 90 -10.94 -12.53 -2.18
C PRO A 90 -11.11 -11.96 -0.77
N ARG A 91 -11.58 -10.71 -0.69
CA ARG A 91 -11.95 -10.07 0.57
C ARG A 91 -12.90 -10.94 1.39
N SER A 92 -12.70 -11.00 2.71
CA SER A 92 -13.63 -11.67 3.60
C SER A 92 -14.96 -10.90 3.69
N LYS A 93 -16.05 -11.65 3.81
CA LYS A 93 -17.38 -11.09 4.07
C LYS A 93 -17.60 -10.80 5.55
N ASP A 94 -16.76 -11.35 6.43
CA ASP A 94 -16.83 -11.11 7.87
C ASP A 94 -15.96 -9.90 8.24
N PRO A 95 -16.54 -8.79 8.74
CA PRO A 95 -15.78 -7.63 9.19
C PRO A 95 -14.77 -7.96 10.29
N ALA A 96 -15.03 -8.95 11.16
CA ALA A 96 -14.12 -9.30 12.26
C ALA A 96 -12.84 -9.98 11.74
N GLU A 97 -12.94 -10.77 10.67
CA GLU A 97 -11.77 -11.35 10.00
C GLU A 97 -10.92 -10.26 9.32
N GLU A 98 -11.56 -9.28 8.68
CA GLU A 98 -10.88 -8.13 8.08
C GLU A 98 -10.18 -7.25 9.13
N ASP A 99 -10.82 -7.01 10.28
CA ASP A 99 -10.21 -6.28 11.40
C ASP A 99 -8.99 -7.02 11.96
N THR A 100 -9.10 -8.34 12.11
CA THR A 100 -7.99 -9.19 12.55
C THR A 100 -6.83 -9.16 11.55
N LEU A 101 -7.13 -9.24 10.25
CA LEU A 101 -6.13 -9.10 9.19
C LEU A 101 -5.51 -7.71 9.19
N ALA A 102 -6.30 -6.65 9.35
CA ALA A 102 -5.85 -5.27 9.41
C ALA A 102 -4.83 -5.06 10.55
N VAL A 103 -5.12 -5.55 11.76
CA VAL A 103 -4.17 -5.49 12.89
C VAL A 103 -2.87 -6.23 12.56
N LYS A 104 -2.96 -7.44 11.99
CA LYS A 104 -1.78 -8.21 11.56
C LYS A 104 -0.94 -7.47 10.51
N LEU A 105 -1.59 -6.84 9.52
CA LEU A 105 -0.91 -6.03 8.50
C LEU A 105 -0.21 -4.83 9.14
N LEU A 106 -0.87 -4.13 10.06
CA LEU A 106 -0.26 -3.00 10.77
C LEU A 106 0.96 -3.43 11.59
N GLN A 107 0.93 -4.61 12.20
CA GLN A 107 2.05 -5.19 12.94
C GLN A 107 3.25 -5.51 12.04
N VAL A 108 3.06 -5.78 10.75
CA VAL A 108 4.14 -5.94 9.77
C VAL A 108 4.53 -4.64 9.07
N GLY A 109 4.09 -3.48 9.58
CA GLY A 109 4.47 -2.17 9.07
C GLY A 109 3.58 -1.61 7.95
N ALA A 110 2.42 -2.22 7.69
CA ALA A 110 1.41 -1.63 6.82
C ALA A 110 0.82 -0.35 7.42
N HIS A 111 0.15 0.44 6.57
CA HIS A 111 -0.47 1.69 6.97
C HIS A 111 -1.97 1.70 6.64
N TRP A 112 -2.75 2.35 7.51
CA TRP A 112 -4.13 2.68 7.22
C TRP A 112 -4.23 3.92 6.33
N TRP A 113 -5.18 3.89 5.40
CA TRP A 113 -5.52 4.98 4.49
C TRP A 113 -7.04 5.17 4.45
N PRO A 114 -7.54 6.42 4.30
CA PRO A 114 -8.97 6.68 4.17
C PRO A 114 -9.57 6.06 2.91
N ASP A 115 -8.79 6.02 1.82
CA ASP A 115 -9.12 5.34 0.58
C ASP A 115 -7.85 5.12 -0.25
N TYR A 116 -7.96 4.32 -1.31
CA TYR A 116 -6.85 4.06 -2.21
C TYR A 116 -6.42 5.29 -3.03
N ARG A 117 -7.34 6.22 -3.30
CA ARG A 117 -7.08 7.38 -4.16
C ARG A 117 -6.09 8.33 -3.49
N LEU A 118 -6.22 8.55 -2.18
CA LEU A 118 -5.27 9.37 -1.42
C LEU A 118 -3.86 8.75 -1.48
N TYR A 119 -3.73 7.46 -1.17
CA TYR A 119 -2.46 6.75 -1.30
C TYR A 119 -1.87 6.88 -2.71
N ALA A 120 -2.65 6.51 -3.73
CA ALA A 120 -2.20 6.46 -5.12
C ALA A 120 -1.78 7.84 -5.66
N LYS A 121 -2.48 8.90 -5.26
CA LYS A 121 -2.15 10.27 -5.63
C LYS A 121 -0.78 10.67 -5.10
N HIS A 122 -0.54 10.49 -3.80
CA HIS A 122 0.68 10.98 -3.16
C HIS A 122 1.89 10.09 -3.47
N ILE A 123 1.73 8.77 -3.56
CA ILE A 123 2.85 7.89 -3.93
C ILE A 123 3.34 8.15 -5.37
N ARG A 124 2.48 8.61 -6.29
CA ARG A 124 2.89 9.03 -7.64
C ARG A 124 3.69 10.32 -7.63
N ARG A 125 3.35 11.26 -6.75
CA ARG A 125 4.09 12.51 -6.59
C ARG A 125 5.48 12.27 -6.01
N ILE A 126 5.60 11.33 -5.07
CA ILE A 126 6.88 10.88 -4.52
C ILE A 126 7.70 10.15 -5.59
N ARG A 127 7.13 9.17 -6.28
CA ARG A 127 7.90 8.31 -7.21
C ARG A 127 8.18 8.95 -8.57
N GLY A 128 7.53 10.09 -8.86
CA GLY A 128 7.53 10.70 -10.19
C GLY A 128 6.65 9.92 -11.17
N GLY A 129 5.88 10.63 -11.98
CA GLY A 129 5.16 10.02 -13.10
C GLY A 129 6.09 9.88 -14.32
N PRO A 130 5.92 8.84 -15.17
CA PRO A 130 6.69 8.69 -16.41
C PRO A 130 6.45 9.83 -17.43
N MET A 131 5.50 10.74 -17.18
CA MET A 131 5.09 11.83 -18.08
C MET A 131 5.50 13.24 -17.62
N GLN A 132 6.24 13.41 -16.51
CA GLN A 132 6.73 14.75 -16.13
C GLN A 132 8.14 14.99 -16.72
N PRO A 133 8.31 15.92 -17.68
CA PRO A 133 9.55 16.12 -18.44
C PRO A 133 10.73 16.65 -17.61
N ASP A 134 10.45 17.10 -16.41
CA ASP A 134 11.36 17.63 -15.40
C ASP A 134 11.72 16.60 -14.32
N GLY A 135 10.97 15.48 -14.21
CA GLY A 135 11.30 14.36 -13.32
C GLY A 135 11.43 14.72 -11.83
N ILE A 136 10.93 15.89 -11.42
CA ILE A 136 11.07 16.39 -10.05
C ILE A 136 10.08 15.63 -9.17
N GLN A 137 10.62 14.74 -8.36
CA GLN A 137 9.87 14.11 -7.28
C GLN A 137 9.56 15.17 -6.22
N GLU A 138 8.29 15.26 -5.83
CA GLU A 138 7.90 16.13 -4.72
C GLU A 138 8.42 15.50 -3.42
N PRO A 139 9.16 16.26 -2.59
CA PRO A 139 9.64 15.74 -1.32
C PRO A 139 8.57 15.77 -0.25
N TYR A 140 8.25 14.64 0.34
CA TYR A 140 7.22 14.58 1.37
C TYR A 140 7.78 14.69 2.78
N GLY A 141 9.03 14.32 3.02
CA GLY A 141 9.65 14.27 4.34
C GLY A 141 8.76 13.52 5.34
N TYR A 142 8.34 14.21 6.39
CA TYR A 142 7.45 13.64 7.41
C TYR A 142 5.97 13.56 7.01
N HIS A 143 5.57 14.16 5.88
CA HIS A 143 4.16 14.19 5.45
C HIS A 143 3.66 12.84 4.97
N PHE A 144 4.54 12.01 4.42
CA PHE A 144 4.22 10.65 4.01
C PHE A 144 4.69 9.65 5.10
N PRO A 145 3.93 8.58 5.36
CA PRO A 145 4.36 7.55 6.30
C PRO A 145 5.67 6.89 5.84
N PRO A 146 6.63 6.65 6.75
CA PRO A 146 7.83 5.90 6.40
C PRO A 146 7.49 4.43 6.14
N GLN A 147 8.31 3.75 5.34
CA GLN A 147 8.33 2.30 5.26
C GLN A 147 8.83 1.74 6.59
N ILE A 148 8.02 0.89 7.21
CA ILE A 148 8.36 0.22 8.47
C ILE A 148 8.68 -1.23 8.13
N HIS A 149 9.92 -1.64 8.38
CA HIS A 149 10.32 -3.03 8.20
C HIS A 149 10.50 -3.69 9.56
N VAL A 150 9.92 -4.89 9.69
CA VAL A 150 9.93 -5.65 10.93
C VAL A 150 10.57 -7.02 10.75
N GLY A 151 11.19 -7.52 11.81
CA GLY A 151 11.68 -8.88 11.92
C GLY A 151 11.28 -9.45 13.28
N TYR A 152 10.53 -10.55 13.26
CA TYR A 152 10.07 -11.27 14.45
C TYR A 152 10.96 -12.50 14.68
N PRO A 153 11.84 -12.50 15.70
CA PRO A 153 12.66 -13.65 15.99
C PRO A 153 11.82 -14.80 16.55
N THR A 154 11.97 -16.00 16.01
CA THR A 154 11.27 -17.20 16.49
C THR A 154 11.60 -17.54 17.94
N THR A 155 12.81 -17.22 18.41
CA THR A 155 13.23 -17.45 19.80
C THR A 155 12.50 -16.58 20.82
N SER A 156 11.71 -15.61 20.36
CA SER A 156 10.97 -14.67 21.22
C SER A 156 9.46 -14.85 21.15
N ALA A 157 8.97 -15.90 20.48
CA ALA A 157 7.57 -16.25 20.50
C ALA A 157 7.15 -16.54 21.95
N ALA A 158 6.34 -15.66 22.53
CA ALA A 158 5.81 -15.88 23.87
C ALA A 158 4.94 -17.13 23.87
N ALA A 159 5.05 -17.95 24.92
CA ALA A 159 4.33 -19.21 25.06
C ALA A 159 2.79 -19.05 25.08
N ASP A 160 2.30 -17.82 25.22
CA ASP A 160 0.89 -17.43 25.28
C ASP A 160 0.40 -16.71 24.00
N GLY A 161 1.24 -16.57 22.97
CA GLY A 161 0.87 -15.91 21.72
C GLY A 161 0.77 -14.38 21.80
N THR A 162 1.17 -13.76 22.92
CA THR A 162 1.17 -12.30 23.07
C THR A 162 2.58 -11.72 22.97
N GLY A 163 2.80 -10.88 21.95
CA GLY A 163 3.85 -9.87 21.95
C GLY A 163 5.29 -10.37 21.94
N GLY A 164 5.67 -11.12 20.90
CA GLY A 164 7.08 -11.47 20.69
C GLY A 164 7.97 -10.24 20.53
N ALA A 165 9.26 -10.39 20.83
CA ALA A 165 10.22 -9.33 20.60
C ALA A 165 10.33 -8.99 19.10
N VAL A 166 10.79 -7.79 18.77
CA VAL A 166 10.79 -7.32 17.39
C VAL A 166 11.97 -6.40 17.08
N TRP A 167 12.56 -6.60 15.91
CA TRP A 167 13.47 -5.66 15.27
C TRP A 167 12.69 -4.75 14.33
N VAL A 168 12.91 -3.44 14.42
CA VAL A 168 12.20 -2.44 13.58
C VAL A 168 13.18 -1.44 13.01
N ILE A 169 13.07 -1.16 11.71
CA ILE A 169 13.75 -0.04 11.04
C ILE A 169 12.74 0.77 10.24
N LYS A 170 12.95 2.09 10.18
CA LYS A 170 12.10 3.04 9.46
C LYS A 170 12.90 3.69 8.34
N ILE A 171 12.38 3.56 7.13
CA ILE A 171 13.00 4.05 5.91
C ILE A 171 12.02 5.04 5.25
N THR A 172 12.51 6.16 4.74
CA THR A 172 11.65 7.13 4.06
C THR A 172 11.24 6.63 2.66
N GLU A 173 10.05 7.02 2.18
CA GLU A 173 9.64 6.80 0.78
C GLU A 173 10.27 7.82 -0.18
N ASP A 174 10.74 8.96 0.34
CA ASP A 174 11.45 9.95 -0.46
C ASP A 174 12.78 9.40 -0.98
N ASP A 175 13.09 9.70 -2.23
CA ASP A 175 14.39 9.42 -2.84
C ASP A 175 15.52 10.20 -2.13
N GLU A 176 16.73 9.64 -2.23
CA GLU A 176 18.00 10.14 -1.70
C GLU A 176 18.26 11.61 -2.01
N ARG A 177 17.69 12.13 -3.10
CA ARG A 177 17.84 13.53 -3.52
C ARG A 177 17.23 14.53 -2.55
N VAL A 178 16.28 14.11 -1.69
CA VAL A 178 15.59 15.06 -0.80
C VAL A 178 15.60 14.69 0.68
N GLY A 179 15.90 13.44 1.02
CA GLY A 179 16.08 12.99 2.40
C GLY A 179 17.01 13.84 3.30
N PRO A 180 18.15 14.40 2.83
CA PRO A 180 18.97 15.27 3.66
C PRO A 180 18.43 16.70 3.78
N TYR A 181 17.54 17.14 2.89
CA TYR A 181 17.08 18.53 2.80
C TYR A 181 15.65 18.75 3.30
N ALA A 182 14.83 17.70 3.34
CA ALA A 182 13.50 17.74 3.92
C ALA A 182 13.62 17.98 5.45
N PRO A 183 13.05 19.08 5.98
CA PRO A 183 12.92 19.26 7.42
C PRO A 183 12.27 18.01 8.02
N GLN A 184 12.93 17.35 8.97
CA GLN A 184 12.33 16.23 9.70
C GLN A 184 11.35 16.70 10.79
N VAL A 185 10.94 17.95 10.68
CA VAL A 185 10.27 18.70 11.72
C VAL A 185 9.32 19.67 11.04
N ASP A 186 8.10 19.71 11.55
CA ASP A 186 7.09 20.69 11.18
C ASP A 186 7.69 22.11 11.29
N PRO A 187 7.64 22.95 10.23
CA PRO A 187 8.14 24.32 10.30
C PRO A 187 7.46 25.16 11.39
N ASP A 188 6.25 24.78 11.81
CA ASP A 188 5.48 25.43 12.85
C ASP A 188 5.57 24.72 14.22
N HIS A 189 6.17 23.52 14.32
CA HIS A 189 6.32 22.77 15.58
C HIS A 189 7.64 21.98 15.63
N LEU A 190 8.64 22.55 16.30
CA LEU A 190 9.95 21.93 16.54
C LEU A 190 9.87 20.76 17.54
N LEU A 191 9.48 19.57 17.09
CA LEU A 191 9.55 18.35 17.92
C LEU A 191 11.00 17.85 18.00
N SER A 192 11.71 18.28 19.04
CA SER A 192 13.02 17.77 19.42
C SER A 192 12.94 16.27 19.76
N GLY A 193 13.83 15.45 19.19
CA GLY A 193 14.06 14.06 19.62
C GLY A 193 13.52 12.95 18.73
N ILE A 194 12.96 13.24 17.56
CA ILE A 194 12.64 12.20 16.57
C ILE A 194 13.93 11.85 15.81
N PRO A 195 14.48 10.64 15.96
CA PRO A 195 15.68 10.25 15.22
C PRO A 195 15.39 10.24 13.73
N PRO A 196 16.37 10.63 12.89
CA PRO A 196 16.12 10.82 11.49
C PRO A 196 15.65 9.52 10.81
N LEU A 197 14.72 9.63 9.86
CA LEU A 197 14.38 8.50 8.97
C LEU A 197 15.68 7.96 8.36
N SER A 198 15.86 6.64 8.43
CA SER A 198 17.07 6.03 7.89
C SER A 198 17.04 6.17 6.38
N LYS A 199 18.17 6.59 5.79
CA LYS A 199 18.42 6.42 4.36
C LYS A 199 18.19 4.95 4.03
N VAL A 200 17.65 4.64 2.85
CA VAL A 200 17.69 3.25 2.34
C VAL A 200 19.18 2.87 2.29
N PRO A 201 19.63 1.87 3.06
CA PRO A 201 21.04 1.48 3.01
C PRO A 201 21.41 0.91 1.63
N GLU A 202 22.68 1.06 1.24
CA GLU A 202 23.20 0.37 0.05
C GLU A 202 23.01 -1.15 0.20
N ASP A 203 22.59 -1.80 -0.89
CA ASP A 203 22.18 -3.21 -0.96
C ASP A 203 20.99 -3.62 -0.07
N TRP A 204 20.27 -2.68 0.56
CA TRP A 204 19.15 -2.98 1.46
C TRP A 204 18.14 -3.93 0.82
N GLU A 205 17.63 -3.57 -0.36
CA GLU A 205 16.61 -4.35 -1.08
C GLU A 205 17.13 -5.78 -1.35
N TYR A 206 18.35 -5.89 -1.84
CA TYR A 206 18.99 -7.18 -2.09
C TYR A 206 19.11 -8.04 -0.82
N ARG A 207 19.58 -7.44 0.30
CA ARG A 207 19.80 -8.15 1.56
C ARG A 207 18.49 -8.56 2.21
N ILE A 208 17.52 -7.65 2.27
CA ILE A 208 16.23 -7.91 2.89
C ILE A 208 15.39 -8.88 2.06
N GLY A 209 15.52 -8.85 0.73
CA GLY A 209 14.88 -9.78 -0.19
C GLY A 209 15.51 -11.18 -0.19
N LYS A 210 16.75 -11.32 0.30
CA LYS A 210 17.44 -12.61 0.44
C LYS A 210 17.19 -13.34 1.75
N ALA A 211 16.57 -12.70 2.74
CA ALA A 211 16.20 -13.39 3.96
C ALA A 211 15.23 -14.54 3.64
N GLU A 212 15.39 -15.68 4.31
CA GLU A 212 14.54 -16.86 4.12
C GLU A 212 13.41 -16.93 5.15
N ASN A 213 13.56 -16.24 6.28
CA ASN A 213 12.64 -16.26 7.42
C ASN A 213 12.69 -14.94 8.23
N MET A 214 11.80 -14.81 9.22
CA MET A 214 11.70 -13.58 10.04
C MET A 214 12.90 -13.37 10.97
N ASP A 215 13.62 -14.43 11.36
CA ASP A 215 14.87 -14.30 12.14
C ASP A 215 15.97 -13.68 11.30
N GLU A 216 16.21 -14.18 10.09
CA GLU A 216 17.18 -13.63 9.16
C GLU A 216 16.83 -12.20 8.76
N ARG A 217 15.56 -11.93 8.49
CA ARG A 217 15.06 -10.57 8.25
C ARG A 217 15.38 -9.66 9.43
N GLY A 218 15.18 -10.13 10.66
CA GLY A 218 15.56 -9.44 11.89
C GLY A 218 17.06 -9.18 11.99
N GLN A 219 17.92 -10.13 11.60
CA GLN A 219 19.38 -9.92 11.56
C GLN A 219 19.79 -8.87 10.53
N VAL A 220 19.15 -8.86 9.35
CA VAL A 220 19.37 -7.81 8.34
C VAL A 220 18.96 -6.45 8.89
N ILE A 221 17.78 -6.34 9.50
CA ILE A 221 17.31 -5.10 10.14
C ILE A 221 18.30 -4.63 11.21
N LYS A 222 18.75 -5.54 12.09
CA LYS A 222 19.77 -5.26 13.11
C LYS A 222 21.08 -4.76 12.49
N HIS A 223 21.56 -5.41 11.42
CA HIS A 223 22.80 -5.03 10.74
C HIS A 223 22.77 -3.59 10.25
N TYR A 224 21.61 -3.15 9.74
CA TYR A 224 21.40 -1.79 9.25
C TYR A 224 20.97 -0.78 10.34
N GLY A 225 21.16 -1.11 11.62
CA GLY A 225 20.90 -0.18 12.72
C GLY A 225 19.43 -0.11 13.15
N GLY A 226 18.62 -1.10 12.78
CA GLY A 226 17.29 -1.28 13.32
C GLY A 226 17.30 -1.37 14.85
N ARG A 227 16.17 -1.01 15.46
CA ARG A 227 16.00 -0.98 16.91
C ARG A 227 15.34 -2.24 17.42
N TRP A 228 15.85 -2.76 18.53
CA TRP A 228 15.24 -3.86 19.26
C TRP A 228 14.17 -3.36 20.22
N TYR A 229 13.04 -4.08 20.24
CA TYR A 229 12.02 -3.95 21.26
C TYR A 229 11.77 -5.31 21.88
N ALA A 230 11.75 -5.37 23.21
CA ALA A 230 11.54 -6.62 23.94
C ALA A 230 10.13 -7.22 23.75
N SER A 231 9.18 -6.41 23.29
CA SER A 231 7.85 -6.84 22.84
C SER A 231 7.30 -5.86 21.81
N VAL A 232 6.41 -6.31 20.92
CA VAL A 232 5.76 -5.46 19.92
C VAL A 232 4.98 -4.31 20.58
N GLU A 233 4.43 -4.53 21.78
CA GLU A 233 3.64 -3.53 22.50
C GLU A 233 4.48 -2.34 22.96
N LYS A 234 5.78 -2.55 23.17
CA LYS A 234 6.74 -1.50 23.52
C LYS A 234 7.25 -0.76 22.29
N CYS A 235 6.93 -1.21 21.08
CA CYS A 235 7.30 -0.52 19.86
C CYS A 235 6.34 0.65 19.62
N PRO A 236 6.79 1.91 19.74
CA PRO A 236 5.92 3.04 19.45
C PRO A 236 5.56 3.11 17.97
N ASP A 237 6.31 2.43 17.09
CA ASP A 237 6.15 2.43 15.64
C ASP A 237 5.22 1.32 15.14
N LEU A 238 4.71 0.42 15.97
CA LEU A 238 3.77 -0.63 15.56
C LEU A 238 2.50 -0.56 16.41
N PRO A 239 1.32 -0.29 15.83
CA PRO A 239 0.09 -0.23 16.59
C PRO A 239 -0.38 -1.66 16.94
N ASN A 240 -0.82 -1.85 18.19
CA ASN A 240 -1.32 -3.15 18.66
C ASN A 240 -2.83 -3.32 18.49
N THR A 241 -3.53 -2.25 18.13
CA THR A 241 -4.97 -2.26 17.87
C THR A 241 -5.28 -1.54 16.57
N LEU A 242 -6.46 -1.83 16.03
CA LEU A 242 -6.94 -1.20 14.81
C LEU A 242 -7.09 0.31 14.99
N GLU A 243 -7.67 0.74 16.11
CA GLU A 243 -7.92 2.15 16.43
C GLU A 243 -6.61 2.96 16.49
N ALA A 244 -5.57 2.40 17.08
CA ALA A 244 -4.25 3.02 17.13
C ALA A 244 -3.62 3.15 15.73
N GLY A 245 -3.81 2.14 14.87
CA GLY A 245 -3.38 2.19 13.47
C GLY A 245 -4.14 3.21 12.64
N VAL A 246 -5.46 3.29 12.83
CA VAL A 246 -6.33 4.27 12.17
C VAL A 246 -5.95 5.69 12.60
N GLU A 247 -5.78 5.97 13.89
CA GLU A 247 -5.41 7.31 14.37
C GLU A 247 -4.05 7.75 13.78
N ARG A 248 -3.09 6.83 13.69
CA ARG A 248 -1.83 7.11 13.00
C ARG A 248 -2.05 7.45 11.53
N GLY A 249 -2.85 6.67 10.81
CA GLY A 249 -3.13 6.93 9.40
C GLY A 249 -3.89 8.25 9.20
N ARG A 250 -4.82 8.61 10.09
CA ARG A 250 -5.51 9.92 10.12
C ARG A 250 -4.54 11.09 10.31
N ARG A 251 -3.47 10.91 11.09
CA ARG A 251 -2.40 11.91 11.18
C ARG A 251 -1.75 12.16 9.81
N TYR A 252 -1.41 11.09 9.08
CA TYR A 252 -0.83 11.22 7.75
C TYR A 252 -1.82 11.78 6.73
N GLU A 253 -3.09 11.38 6.77
CA GLU A 253 -4.13 11.97 5.93
C GLU A 253 -4.17 13.51 6.05
N ARG A 254 -4.12 14.04 7.27
CA ARG A 254 -4.07 15.51 7.50
C ARG A 254 -2.82 16.15 6.88
N LEU A 255 -1.65 15.52 7.03
CA LEU A 255 -0.39 16.01 6.47
C LEU A 255 -0.39 15.98 4.94
N LEU A 256 -0.96 14.94 4.34
CA LEU A 256 -1.08 14.80 2.89
C LEU A 256 -2.06 15.84 2.31
N HIS A 257 -3.14 16.16 3.02
CA HIS A 257 -4.00 17.28 2.64
C HIS A 257 -3.32 18.65 2.75
N GLN A 258 -2.35 18.83 3.65
CA GLN A 258 -1.52 20.03 3.64
C GLN A 258 -0.66 20.10 2.37
N MET A 259 -0.11 18.97 1.93
CA MET A 259 0.65 18.87 0.66
C MET A 259 -0.22 19.12 -0.59
N ASP A 260 -1.53 19.08 -0.47
CA ASP A 260 -2.46 19.48 -1.54
C ASP A 260 -2.71 20.99 -1.62
N ASN A 261 -2.36 21.73 -0.56
CA ASN A 261 -2.49 23.18 -0.55
C ASN A 261 -1.29 23.81 -1.28
N ALA A 262 -1.55 24.44 -2.44
CA ALA A 262 -0.50 25.04 -3.27
C ALA A 262 0.38 26.06 -2.50
N MET A 263 -0.21 26.87 -1.62
CA MET A 263 0.54 27.83 -0.82
C MET A 263 1.43 27.15 0.22
N TYR A 264 0.99 26.02 0.77
CA TYR A 264 1.80 25.23 1.70
C TYR A 264 2.95 24.54 0.97
N LEU A 265 2.65 23.90 -0.16
CA LEU A 265 3.63 23.21 -0.99
C LEU A 265 4.73 24.16 -1.46
N ASP A 266 4.39 25.36 -1.93
CA ASP A 266 5.36 26.37 -2.34
C ASP A 266 6.31 26.78 -1.18
N ARG A 267 5.76 27.04 0.01
CA ARG A 267 6.58 27.33 1.21
C ARG A 267 7.46 26.16 1.61
N TRP A 268 6.96 24.95 1.50
CA TRP A 268 7.69 23.73 1.82
C TRP A 268 8.87 23.52 0.85
N LEU A 269 8.66 23.70 -0.46
CA LEU A 269 9.71 23.61 -1.47
C LEU A 269 10.77 24.70 -1.29
N ASP A 270 10.37 25.94 -0.97
CA ASP A 270 11.31 27.02 -0.68
C ASP A 270 12.16 26.72 0.57
N LEU A 271 11.55 26.17 1.63
CA LEU A 271 12.27 25.75 2.83
C LEU A 271 13.32 24.68 2.53
N ILE A 272 12.98 23.68 1.72
CA ILE A 272 13.91 22.65 1.27
C ILE A 272 15.05 23.25 0.45
N GLY A 273 14.74 24.13 -0.51
CA GLY A 273 15.74 24.81 -1.33
C GLY A 273 16.69 25.69 -0.51
N ARG A 274 16.21 26.32 0.57
CA ARG A 274 17.07 27.05 1.53
C ARG A 274 18.00 26.12 2.29
N ARG A 275 17.50 24.99 2.81
CA ARG A 275 18.31 23.98 3.52
C ARG A 275 19.38 23.35 2.64
N GLU A 276 19.04 23.07 1.38
CA GLU A 276 20.00 22.55 0.41
C GLU A 276 21.19 23.49 0.20
N LYS A 277 20.92 24.80 0.09
CA LYS A 277 21.98 25.83 -0.03
C LYS A 277 22.83 25.91 1.23
N GLU A 278 22.22 25.88 2.41
CA GLU A 278 22.94 25.89 3.69
C GLU A 278 23.90 24.70 3.82
N MET A 279 23.43 23.49 3.52
CA MET A 279 24.24 22.27 3.61
C MET A 279 25.41 22.27 2.62
N LYS A 280 25.17 22.66 1.36
CA LYS A 280 26.23 22.79 0.35
C LYS A 280 27.30 23.79 0.78
N LEU A 281 26.90 24.88 1.44
CA LEU A 281 27.83 25.87 1.99
C LEU A 281 28.66 25.29 3.15
N THR A 282 28.04 24.48 4.02
CA THR A 282 28.77 23.85 5.14
C THR A 282 29.77 22.78 4.69
N ASP A 283 29.44 22.00 3.66
CA ASP A 283 30.35 20.99 3.11
C ASP A 283 31.53 21.66 2.38
N SER A 284 31.27 22.74 1.63
CA SER A 284 32.32 23.52 0.97
C SER A 284 33.30 24.19 1.93
N ARG A 285 32.95 24.32 3.22
CA ARG A 285 33.84 24.86 4.28
C ARG A 285 34.64 23.78 5.00
N ARG A 286 34.33 22.50 4.78
CA ARG A 286 35.02 21.35 5.40
C ARG A 286 36.09 20.72 4.50
N CYS A 287 36.09 21.08 3.21
CA CYS A 287 37.13 20.74 2.23
C CYS A 287 38.13 21.89 2.11
#